data_AF-X0TDE9-F1
#
_entry.id   AF-X0TDE9-F1
#
_cell.length_a   1.000
_cell.length_b   1.000
_cell.length_c   1.000
_cell.angle_alpha   90.00
_cell.angle_beta   90.00
_cell.angle_gamma   90.00
#
_symmetry.space_group_name_H-M   'P 1'
#
loop_
_entity.id
_entity.type
_entity.pdbx_description
1 polymer ?
#
loop_
_entity_poly.entity_id
_entity_poly.type
_entity_poly.pdbx_seq_one_letter_code
_entity_poly.pdbx_strand_id
1 'polypeptide(L)'
;MLYPPNILFFGLLPFKAAYNYSVVAHFILAGFSTYIFSRKIGQDEWGALIASILFCFGSVFAGCFINIASLKALSWFPLFLFMFEKYLDDKNIGRIFLMGVIAGMQFLAGSFQMAFYSIVFYLIYFVSRSKWSMGNLLLLSRNFIYIISIAFLIALPQFIATHQLAAFSSRPDFTV
;
A
#
# COMPACT_ATOMS: atom_id res chain seq x y z
N MET A 1 -8.83 9.45 10.77
CA MET A 1 -7.88 8.46 10.20
C MET A 1 -6.47 8.94 10.48
N LEU A 2 -5.65 8.13 11.15
CA LEU A 2 -4.25 8.46 11.48
C LEU A 2 -3.32 8.18 10.29
N TYR A 3 -3.76 8.59 9.09
CA TYR A 3 -3.01 8.41 7.87
C TYR A 3 -2.08 9.62 7.69
N PRO A 4 -0.74 9.45 7.70
CA PRO A 4 0.19 10.59 7.74
C PRO A 4 -0.01 11.61 6.61
N PRO A 5 -0.30 11.21 5.36
CA PRO A 5 -0.65 12.19 4.32
C PRO A 5 -1.94 12.95 4.62
N ASN A 6 -2.94 12.34 5.25
CA ASN A 6 -4.14 13.09 5.67
C ASN A 6 -3.80 14.11 6.76
N ILE A 7 -2.95 13.77 7.72
CA ILE A 7 -2.55 14.71 8.78
C ILE A 7 -1.86 15.94 8.17
N LEU A 8 -0.99 15.73 7.18
CA LEU A 8 -0.30 16.81 6.48
C LEU A 8 -1.24 17.68 5.64
N PHE A 9 -2.14 17.07 4.84
CA PHE A 9 -3.06 17.84 4.00
C PHE A 9 -4.14 18.57 4.81
N PHE A 10 -4.78 17.90 5.79
CA PHE A 10 -5.86 18.49 6.58
C PHE A 10 -5.36 19.40 7.71
N GLY A 11 -4.09 19.31 8.10
CA GLY A 11 -3.48 20.26 9.05
C GLY A 11 -3.09 21.60 8.42
N LEU A 12 -2.81 21.62 7.11
CA LEU A 12 -2.32 22.82 6.39
C LEU A 12 -3.39 23.50 5.51
N LEU A 13 -4.41 22.77 5.07
CA LEU A 13 -5.38 23.24 4.07
C LEU A 13 -6.83 23.15 4.55
N PRO A 14 -7.72 24.02 4.04
CA PRO A 14 -9.16 23.89 4.25
C PRO A 14 -9.66 22.55 3.72
N PHE A 15 -10.69 21.97 4.35
CA PHE A 15 -11.21 20.63 4.08
C PHE A 15 -11.36 20.29 2.58
N LYS A 16 -11.97 21.20 1.80
CA LYS A 16 -12.23 21.00 0.37
C LYS A 16 -10.93 20.91 -0.45
N ALA A 17 -9.94 21.73 -0.12
CA ALA A 17 -8.64 21.72 -0.76
C ALA A 17 -7.84 20.48 -0.35
N ALA A 18 -7.75 20.19 0.95
CA ALA A 18 -7.05 19.02 1.48
C ALA A 18 -7.54 17.71 0.84
N TYR A 19 -8.86 17.58 0.70
CA TYR A 19 -9.49 16.42 0.08
C TYR A 19 -9.13 16.26 -1.41
N ASN A 20 -9.30 17.32 -2.21
CA ASN A 20 -9.01 17.27 -3.65
C ASN A 20 -7.52 17.03 -3.94
N TYR A 21 -6.63 17.76 -3.24
CA TYR A 21 -5.19 17.59 -3.41
C TYR A 21 -4.72 16.21 -2.94
N SER A 22 -5.33 15.63 -1.91
CA SER A 22 -5.03 14.26 -1.49
C SER A 22 -5.31 13.26 -2.62
N VAL A 23 -6.46 13.36 -3.29
CA VAL A 23 -6.79 12.46 -4.41
C VAL A 23 -5.80 12.62 -5.56
N VAL A 24 -5.51 13.85 -5.98
CA VAL A 24 -4.56 14.14 -7.06
C VAL A 24 -3.15 13.64 -6.72
N ALA A 25 -2.69 13.83 -5.49
CA ALA A 25 -1.38 13.37 -5.05
C ALA A 25 -1.26 11.85 -5.11
N HIS A 26 -2.28 11.10 -4.70
CA HIS A 26 -2.27 9.63 -4.78
C HIS A 26 -2.41 9.14 -6.23
N PHE A 27 -3.11 9.89 -7.09
CA PHE A 27 -3.17 9.59 -8.52
C PHE A 27 -1.79 9.73 -9.18
N ILE A 28 -1.08 10.83 -8.89
CA ILE A 28 0.30 11.05 -9.39
C ILE A 28 1.24 9.99 -8.82
N LEU A 29 1.13 9.68 -7.53
CA LEU A 29 1.94 8.64 -6.88
C LEU A 29 1.74 7.28 -7.56
N ALA A 30 0.48 6.90 -7.83
CA ALA A 30 0.15 5.65 -8.52
C ALA A 30 0.81 5.60 -9.89
N GLY A 31 0.61 6.64 -10.71
CA GLY A 31 1.16 6.68 -12.08
C GLY A 31 2.69 6.67 -12.10
N PHE A 32 3.31 7.52 -11.28
CA PHE A 32 4.77 7.59 -11.18
C PHE A 32 5.37 6.28 -10.67
N SER A 33 4.77 5.68 -9.64
CA SER A 33 5.25 4.42 -9.07
C SER A 33 5.13 3.27 -10.06
N THR A 34 4.06 3.23 -10.86
CA THR A 34 3.91 2.27 -11.95
C THR A 34 4.97 2.49 -13.03
N TYR A 35 5.22 3.72 -13.43
CA TYR A 35 6.25 4.04 -14.43
C TYR A 35 7.64 3.53 -13.99
N ILE A 36 8.08 3.88 -12.79
CA ILE A 36 9.40 3.47 -12.29
C ILE A 36 9.48 1.95 -12.07
N PHE A 37 8.38 1.31 -11.67
CA PHE A 37 8.29 -0.15 -11.57
C PHE A 37 8.46 -0.81 -12.95
N SER A 38 7.71 -0.35 -13.96
CA SER A 38 7.78 -0.85 -15.33
C SER A 38 9.18 -0.68 -15.92
N ARG A 39 9.82 0.48 -15.73
CA ARG A 39 11.23 0.68 -16.13
C ARG A 39 12.16 -0.30 -15.42
N LYS A 40 11.92 -0.56 -14.13
CA LYS A 40 12.77 -1.44 -13.32
C LYS A 40 12.70 -2.91 -13.75
N ILE A 41 11.55 -3.38 -14.22
CA ILE A 41 11.39 -4.75 -14.75
C ILE A 41 11.84 -4.90 -16.21
N GLY A 42 12.42 -3.85 -16.81
CA GLY A 42 13.04 -3.88 -18.14
C GLY A 42 12.18 -3.38 -19.30
N GLN A 43 11.05 -2.72 -19.03
CA GLN A 43 10.28 -2.07 -20.10
C GLN A 43 10.99 -0.80 -20.59
N ASP A 44 10.79 -0.47 -21.86
CA ASP A 44 11.24 0.77 -22.46
C ASP A 44 10.40 1.97 -21.97
N GLU A 45 10.75 3.17 -22.42
CA GLU A 45 10.14 4.40 -21.92
C GLU A 45 8.65 4.49 -22.27
N TRP A 46 8.31 4.08 -23.49
CA TRP A 46 6.94 4.05 -24.00
C TRP A 46 6.12 2.95 -23.34
N GLY A 47 6.66 1.74 -23.19
CA GLY A 47 6.00 0.65 -22.48
C GLY A 47 5.69 1.01 -21.02
N ALA A 48 6.64 1.66 -20.33
CA ALA A 48 6.41 2.15 -18.97
C ALA A 48 5.37 3.27 -18.89
N LEU A 49 5.34 4.18 -19.86
CA LEU A 49 4.34 5.25 -19.92
C LEU A 49 2.94 4.67 -20.16
N ILE A 50 2.81 3.74 -21.12
CA ILE A 50 1.55 3.05 -21.40
C ILE A 50 1.08 2.27 -20.17
N ALA A 51 1.96 1.54 -19.49
CA ALA A 51 1.62 0.81 -18.26
C ALA A 51 1.12 1.75 -17.16
N SER A 52 1.76 2.91 -16.99
CA SER A 52 1.34 3.95 -16.04
C SER A 52 -0.07 4.46 -16.34
N ILE A 53 -0.35 4.80 -17.61
CA ILE A 53 -1.67 5.26 -18.07
C ILE A 53 -2.72 4.16 -17.86
N LEU A 54 -2.44 2.93 -18.29
CA LEU A 54 -3.36 1.80 -18.14
C LEU A 54 -3.65 1.48 -16.68
N PHE A 55 -2.69 1.65 -15.77
CA PHE A 55 -2.92 1.47 -14.34
C PHE A 55 -3.80 2.57 -13.77
N CYS A 56 -3.49 3.83 -14.05
CA CYS A 56 -4.22 4.99 -13.54
C CYS A 56 -5.66 5.08 -14.07
N PHE A 57 -5.87 4.73 -15.33
CA PHE A 57 -7.17 4.80 -16.01
C PHE A 57 -7.83 3.43 -16.17
N GLY A 58 -7.25 2.37 -15.60
CA GLY A 58 -7.81 1.03 -15.60
C GLY A 58 -9.05 0.91 -14.72
N SER A 59 -9.89 -0.08 -15.02
CA SER A 59 -11.17 -0.29 -14.33
C SER A 59 -11.06 -0.47 -12.81
N VAL A 60 -9.98 -1.11 -12.34
CA VAL A 60 -9.74 -1.34 -10.90
C VAL A 60 -9.44 -0.02 -10.17
N PHE A 61 -8.56 0.81 -10.73
CA PHE A 61 -8.22 2.11 -10.12
C PHE A 61 -9.38 3.11 -10.25
N ALA A 62 -10.10 3.09 -11.39
CA ALA A 62 -11.32 3.85 -11.60
C ALA A 62 -12.42 3.49 -10.59
N GLY A 63 -12.64 2.19 -10.32
CA GLY A 63 -13.61 1.72 -9.32
C GLY A 63 -13.26 2.16 -7.90
N CYS A 64 -11.98 2.38 -7.61
CA CYS A 64 -11.54 2.89 -6.31
C CYS A 64 -11.92 4.35 -6.06
N PHE A 65 -12.33 5.14 -7.07
CA PHE A 65 -12.82 6.51 -6.82
C PHE A 65 -14.09 6.54 -5.95
N ILE A 66 -14.88 5.45 -5.94
CA ILE A 66 -16.05 5.30 -5.06
C ILE A 66 -15.61 5.19 -3.59
N ASN A 67 -14.45 4.58 -3.34
CA ASN A 67 -13.90 4.39 -2.01
C ASN A 67 -12.45 4.91 -1.93
N ILE A 68 -12.32 6.14 -1.42
CA ILE A 68 -11.04 6.85 -1.34
C ILE A 68 -10.00 6.10 -0.49
N ALA A 69 -10.44 5.34 0.52
CA ALA A 69 -9.51 4.52 1.30
C ALA A 69 -8.87 3.44 0.43
N SER A 70 -9.65 2.80 -0.45
CA SER A 70 -9.14 1.85 -1.44
C SER A 70 -8.26 2.52 -2.49
N LEU A 71 -8.59 3.72 -2.97
CA LEU A 71 -7.74 4.47 -3.91
C LEU A 71 -6.37 4.78 -3.30
N LYS A 72 -6.36 5.26 -2.06
CA LYS A 72 -5.13 5.56 -1.33
C LYS A 72 -4.29 4.30 -1.15
N ALA A 73 -4.87 3.20 -0.67
CA ALA A 73 -4.15 1.95 -0.48
C ALA A 73 -3.56 1.39 -1.80
N LEU A 74 -4.34 1.42 -2.89
CA LEU A 74 -3.92 0.91 -4.18
C LEU A 74 -2.81 1.75 -4.82
N SER A 75 -2.77 3.06 -4.59
CA SER A 75 -1.70 3.92 -5.13
C SER A 75 -0.29 3.57 -4.64
N TRP A 76 -0.19 2.94 -3.47
CA TRP A 76 1.08 2.47 -2.90
C TRP A 76 1.54 1.12 -3.45
N PHE A 77 0.65 0.37 -4.10
CA PHE A 77 0.93 -0.98 -4.56
C PHE A 77 2.07 -1.05 -5.60
N PRO A 78 2.12 -0.19 -6.64
CA PRO A 78 3.24 -0.21 -7.58
C PRO A 78 4.58 0.14 -6.92
N LEU A 79 4.55 1.04 -5.93
CA LEU A 79 5.75 1.40 -5.17
C LEU A 79 6.24 0.23 -4.30
N PHE A 80 5.33 -0.55 -3.74
CA PHE A 80 5.63 -1.76 -2.99
C PHE A 80 6.38 -2.78 -3.87
N LEU A 81 5.89 -3.02 -5.09
CA LEU A 81 6.54 -3.91 -6.07
C LEU A 81 7.88 -3.36 -6.55
N PHE A 82 7.98 -2.05 -6.76
CA PHE A 82 9.26 -1.42 -7.13
C PHE A 82 10.33 -1.60 -6.05
N MET A 83 9.98 -1.43 -4.77
CA MET A 83 10.91 -1.66 -3.67
C MET A 83 11.33 -3.13 -3.57
N PHE A 84 10.43 -4.06 -3.90
CA PHE A 84 10.74 -5.47 -3.96
C PHE A 84 11.77 -5.79 -5.07
N GLU A 85 11.57 -5.31 -6.29
CA GLU A 85 12.54 -5.49 -7.39
C GLU A 85 13.92 -4.96 -7.02
N LYS A 86 13.92 -3.77 -6.42
CA LYS A 86 15.13 -3.14 -5.89
C LYS A 86 15.79 -3.96 -4.79
N TYR A 87 15.01 -4.64 -3.93
CA TYR A 87 15.52 -5.57 -2.93
C TYR A 87 16.11 -6.82 -3.57
N LEU A 88 15.56 -7.27 -4.70
CA LEU A 88 16.12 -8.42 -5.41
C LEU A 88 17.52 -8.14 -5.96
N ASP A 89 17.81 -6.89 -6.35
CA ASP A 89 19.14 -6.49 -6.85
C ASP A 89 20.23 -6.55 -5.77
N ASP A 90 19.97 -5.98 -4.59
CA ASP A 90 21.00 -5.69 -3.58
C ASP A 90 20.83 -6.42 -2.25
N LYS A 91 19.68 -7.09 -2.06
CA LYS A 91 19.27 -7.77 -0.81
C LYS A 91 19.33 -6.88 0.43
N ASN A 92 19.23 -5.56 0.27
CA ASN A 92 19.35 -4.60 1.36
C ASN A 92 18.10 -4.60 2.25
N ILE A 93 18.28 -4.88 3.55
CA ILE A 93 17.20 -4.93 4.55
C ILE A 93 16.48 -3.58 4.69
N GLY A 94 17.15 -2.46 4.42
CA GLY A 94 16.52 -1.13 4.39
C GLY A 94 15.35 -1.06 3.41
N ARG A 95 15.37 -1.84 2.32
CA ARG A 95 14.25 -1.90 1.37
C ARG A 95 13.07 -2.69 1.92
N ILE A 96 13.33 -3.76 2.68
CA ILE A 96 12.30 -4.51 3.42
C ILE A 96 11.64 -3.58 4.44
N PHE A 97 12.44 -2.76 5.13
CA PHE A 97 11.90 -1.76 6.06
C PHE A 97 10.96 -0.79 5.35
N LEU A 98 11.38 -0.23 4.21
CA LEU A 98 10.50 0.63 3.40
C LEU A 98 9.24 -0.08 2.91
N MET A 99 9.33 -1.35 2.51
CA MET A 99 8.15 -2.16 2.17
C MET A 99 7.20 -2.32 3.36
N GLY A 100 7.72 -2.54 4.56
CA GLY A 100 6.95 -2.56 5.81
C GLY A 100 6.24 -1.24 6.08
N VAL A 101 6.93 -0.11 5.87
CA VAL A 101 6.33 1.23 5.98
C VAL A 101 5.20 1.41 4.96
N ILE A 102 5.44 1.03 3.70
CA ILE A 102 4.43 1.13 2.63
C ILE A 102 3.20 0.26 2.97
N ALA A 103 3.39 -0.97 3.43
CA ALA A 103 2.30 -1.83 3.87
C ALA A 103 1.55 -1.23 5.06
N GLY A 104 2.25 -0.66 6.05
CA GLY A 104 1.66 0.07 7.16
C GLY A 104 0.80 1.25 6.69
N MET A 105 1.25 2.00 5.68
CA MET A 105 0.48 3.09 5.06
C MET A 105 -0.78 2.56 4.38
N GLN A 106 -0.74 1.40 3.72
CA GLN A 106 -1.93 0.77 3.12
C GLN A 106 -2.96 0.35 4.18
N PHE A 107 -2.51 -0.19 5.31
CA PHE A 107 -3.39 -0.50 6.45
C PHE A 107 -4.00 0.77 7.06
N LEU A 108 -3.19 1.81 7.27
CA LEU A 108 -3.64 3.10 7.80
C LEU A 108 -4.61 3.84 6.85
N ALA A 109 -4.48 3.64 5.54
CA ALA A 109 -5.38 4.21 4.54
C ALA A 109 -6.84 3.77 4.72
N GLY A 110 -7.09 2.68 5.45
CA GLY A 110 -8.43 2.25 5.87
C GLY A 110 -9.06 1.16 5.00
N SER A 111 -8.33 0.61 4.03
CA SER A 111 -8.79 -0.50 3.19
C SER A 111 -7.95 -1.75 3.43
N PHE A 112 -8.34 -2.55 4.42
CA PHE A 112 -7.69 -3.83 4.74
C PHE A 112 -7.67 -4.79 3.55
N GLN A 113 -8.73 -4.75 2.73
CA GLN A 113 -8.86 -5.58 1.54
C GLN A 113 -7.75 -5.28 0.51
N MET A 114 -7.44 -4.01 0.26
CA MET A 114 -6.39 -3.62 -0.69
C MET A 114 -4.98 -3.91 -0.18
N ALA A 115 -4.75 -3.77 1.13
CA ALA A 115 -3.49 -4.19 1.76
C ALA A 115 -3.29 -5.70 1.62
N PHE A 116 -4.35 -6.49 1.84
CA PHE A 116 -4.32 -7.95 1.67
C PHE A 116 -4.01 -8.33 0.21
N TYR A 117 -4.67 -7.71 -0.77
CA TYR A 117 -4.36 -7.96 -2.17
C TYR A 117 -2.91 -7.62 -2.52
N SER A 118 -2.37 -6.52 -2.01
CA SER A 118 -0.97 -6.14 -2.23
C SER A 118 0.00 -7.23 -1.75
N ILE A 119 -0.28 -7.82 -0.59
CA ILE A 119 0.50 -8.92 -0.02
C ILE A 119 0.37 -10.19 -0.86
N VAL A 120 -0.85 -10.56 -1.27
CA VAL A 120 -1.07 -11.75 -2.11
C VAL A 120 -0.34 -11.62 -3.45
N PHE A 121 -0.45 -10.47 -4.11
CA PHE A 121 0.27 -10.20 -5.35
C PHE A 121 1.79 -10.25 -5.15
N TYR A 122 2.30 -9.74 -4.04
CA TYR A 122 3.72 -9.87 -3.69
C TYR A 122 4.17 -11.33 -3.55
N LEU A 123 3.39 -12.17 -2.88
CA LEU A 123 3.73 -13.60 -2.73
C LEU A 123 3.79 -14.29 -4.11
N ILE A 124 2.78 -14.05 -4.95
CA ILE A 124 2.73 -14.60 -6.32
C ILE A 124 3.93 -14.09 -7.13
N TYR A 125 4.22 -12.79 -7.05
CA TYR A 125 5.30 -12.15 -7.79
C TYR A 125 6.69 -12.60 -7.32
N PHE A 126 6.87 -12.87 -6.02
CA PHE A 126 8.09 -13.45 -5.48
C PHE A 126 8.32 -14.85 -6.05
N VAL A 127 7.28 -15.69 -6.06
CA VAL A 127 7.36 -17.06 -6.57
C VAL A 127 7.65 -17.08 -8.07
N SER A 128 7.08 -16.16 -8.85
CA SER A 128 7.34 -16.09 -10.29
C SER A 128 8.76 -15.60 -10.62
N ARG A 129 9.34 -14.74 -9.78
CA ARG A 129 10.67 -14.18 -10.00
C ARG A 129 11.81 -15.00 -9.38
N SER A 130 11.53 -15.74 -8.31
CA SER A 130 12.53 -16.53 -7.59
C SER A 130 12.56 -17.97 -8.08
N LYS A 131 13.77 -18.49 -8.35
CA LYS A 131 13.95 -19.94 -8.54
C LYS A 131 13.52 -20.68 -7.28
N TRP A 132 12.81 -21.79 -7.45
CA TRP A 132 12.33 -22.59 -6.32
C TRP A 132 13.52 -23.21 -5.58
N SER A 133 13.76 -22.77 -4.35
CA SER A 133 14.82 -23.29 -3.47
C SER A 133 14.45 -23.08 -2.01
N MET A 134 14.88 -23.98 -1.12
CA MET A 134 14.60 -23.87 0.32
C MET A 134 15.14 -22.57 0.92
N GLY A 135 16.29 -22.09 0.44
CA GLY A 135 16.86 -20.80 0.85
C GLY A 135 15.97 -19.60 0.46
N ASN A 136 15.35 -19.65 -0.72
CA ASN A 136 14.44 -18.59 -1.16
C ASN A 136 13.09 -18.62 -0.42
N LEU A 137 12.60 -19.81 -0.02
CA LEU A 137 11.42 -19.94 0.84
C LEU A 137 11.68 -19.36 2.24
N LEU A 138 12.86 -19.62 2.83
CA LEU A 138 13.26 -19.03 4.10
C LEU A 138 13.46 -17.50 3.99
N LEU A 139 14.00 -17.03 2.87
CA LEU A 139 14.13 -15.60 2.60
C LEU A 139 12.75 -14.92 2.52
N LEU A 140 11.80 -15.55 1.83
CA LEU A 140 10.43 -15.07 1.71
C LEU A 140 9.75 -15.00 3.06
N SER A 141 9.79 -16.07 3.85
CA SER A 141 9.15 -16.11 5.17
C SER A 141 9.74 -15.06 6.11
N ARG A 142 11.07 -14.93 6.15
CA ARG A 142 11.76 -13.90 6.92
C ARG A 142 11.32 -12.50 6.51
N ASN A 143 11.33 -12.20 5.21
CA ASN A 143 10.95 -10.88 4.70
C ASN A 143 9.48 -10.57 4.98
N PHE A 144 8.61 -11.56 4.81
CA PHE A 144 7.19 -11.44 5.11
C PHE A 144 6.96 -11.09 6.58
N ILE A 145 7.63 -11.80 7.50
CA ILE A 145 7.56 -11.50 8.94
C ILE A 145 8.00 -10.06 9.20
N TYR A 146 9.15 -9.62 8.67
CA TYR A 146 9.61 -8.24 8.86
C TYR A 146 8.62 -7.20 8.34
N ILE A 147 8.08 -7.39 7.13
CA ILE A 147 7.12 -6.46 6.52
C ILE A 147 5.86 -6.37 7.39
N ILE A 148 5.31 -7.50 7.82
CA ILE A 148 4.11 -7.55 8.66
C ILE A 148 4.35 -6.96 10.04
N SER A 149 5.48 -7.28 10.69
CA SER A 149 5.81 -6.70 12.00
C SER A 149 5.94 -5.18 11.94
N ILE A 150 6.62 -4.65 10.93
CA ILE A 150 6.76 -3.19 10.74
C ILE A 150 5.40 -2.55 10.43
N ALA A 151 4.63 -3.15 9.52
CA ALA A 151 3.29 -2.66 9.18
C ALA A 151 2.36 -2.63 10.40
N PHE A 152 2.42 -3.67 11.23
CA PHE A 152 1.64 -3.76 12.47
C PHE A 152 2.07 -2.70 13.47
N LEU A 153 3.38 -2.51 13.69
CA LEU A 153 3.91 -1.47 14.58
C LEU A 153 3.45 -0.06 14.17
N ILE A 154 3.38 0.20 12.87
CA ILE A 154 2.93 1.49 12.32
C ILE A 154 1.40 1.64 12.40
N ALA A 155 0.65 0.55 12.23
CA ALA A 155 -0.81 0.54 12.31
C ALA A 155 -1.35 0.44 13.75
N LEU A 156 -0.52 0.11 14.74
CA LEU A 156 -0.90 -0.07 16.16
C LEU A 156 -1.77 1.06 16.72
N PRO A 157 -1.45 2.35 16.51
CA PRO A 157 -2.28 3.45 17.02
C PRO A 157 -3.73 3.40 16.50
N GLN A 158 -3.91 2.96 15.24
CA GLN A 158 -5.21 2.85 14.62
C GLN A 158 -6.00 1.62 15.10
N PHE A 159 -5.32 0.52 15.40
CA PHE A 159 -5.95 -0.64 16.04
C PHE A 159 -6.45 -0.35 17.46
N ILE A 160 -5.66 0.36 18.27
CA ILE A 160 -6.05 0.74 19.64
C ILE A 160 -7.29 1.64 19.60
N ALA A 161 -7.28 2.66 18.74
CA ALA A 161 -8.44 3.55 18.57
C ALA A 161 -9.69 2.79 18.10
N THR A 162 -9.52 1.81 17.21
CA THR A 162 -10.63 0.98 16.71
C THR A 162 -11.20 0.10 17.84
N HIS A 163 -10.35 -0.52 18.66
CA HIS A 163 -10.80 -1.29 19.83
C HIS A 163 -11.55 -0.43 20.85
N GLN A 164 -11.06 0.78 21.11
CA GLN A 164 -11.73 1.73 22.00
C GLN A 164 -13.12 2.11 21.47
N LEU A 165 -13.23 2.48 20.19
CA LEU A 165 -14.50 2.82 19.56
C LEU A 165 -15.48 1.63 19.49
N ALA A 166 -14.99 0.41 19.26
CA ALA A 166 -15.80 -0.79 19.28
C ALA A 166 -16.42 -1.05 20.66
N ALA A 167 -15.68 -0.78 21.75
CA ALA A 167 -16.19 -0.88 23.12
C ALA A 167 -17.30 0.14 23.45
N PHE A 168 -17.35 1.28 22.74
CA PHE A 168 -18.42 2.28 22.87
C PHE A 168 -19.59 2.07 21.88
N SER A 169 -19.43 1.18 20.90
CA SER A 169 -20.46 0.91 19.88
C SER A 169 -21.46 -0.19 20.30
N SER A 170 -21.16 -0.96 21.35
CA SER A 170 -22.14 -1.80 22.03
C SER A 170 -23.08 -0.93 22.84
N ARG A 171 -24.15 -0.45 22.19
CA ARG A 171 -25.35 0.03 22.88
C ARG A 171 -25.86 -1.12 23.77
N PRO A 172 -26.15 -0.89 25.06
CA PRO A 172 -26.79 -1.89 25.90
C PRO A 172 -28.13 -2.29 25.29
N ASP A 173 -28.47 -3.56 25.44
CA ASP A 173 -29.69 -4.21 25.00
C ASP A 173 -30.94 -3.32 25.17
N PHE A 174 -31.73 -3.19 24.10
CA PHE A 174 -33.14 -2.86 24.24
C PHE A 174 -33.84 -4.12 24.76
N THR A 175 -33.81 -4.35 26.08
CA THR A 175 -34.75 -5.24 26.75
C THR A 175 -36.10 -4.55 26.79
N VAL A 176 -37.04 -5.04 25.98
CA VAL A 176 -38.47 -4.70 26.05
C VAL A 176 -39.17 -5.70 26.97
#